data_AF-A0A2D7VN94-F1
#
_entry.id   AF-A0A2D7VN94-F1
#
_cell.length_a   1.000
_cell.length_b   1.000
_cell.length_c   1.000
_cell.angle_alpha   90.00
_cell.angle_beta   90.00
_cell.angle_gamma   90.00
#
_symmetry.space_group_name_H-M   'P 1'
#
loop_
_entity.id
_entity.type
_entity.pdbx_description
1 polymer ?
#
loop_
_entity_poly.entity_id
_entity_poly.type
_entity_poly.pdbx_seq_one_letter_code
_entity_poly.pdbx_strand_id
1 'polypeptide(L)' 'MDEHSPDNMTASDEIDQTDLVSIRIRPDKLLQLIEQRVLTASDLKCYDYASKSVIRKLCLLACLK' A
#
# COMPACT_ATOMS: atom_id res chain seq x y z
N MET A 1 -32.77 7.12 -33.48
CA MET A 1 -31.55 7.02 -34.29
C MET A 1 -30.66 8.16 -33.86
N ASP A 2 -30.30 8.19 -32.58
CA ASP A 2 -29.23 7.36 -31.96
C ASP A 2 -27.89 7.99 -32.41
N GLU A 3 -27.00 8.50 -31.56
CA GLU A 3 -26.62 8.07 -30.22
C GLU A 3 -26.08 9.26 -29.40
N HIS A 4 -26.44 9.30 -28.12
CA HIS A 4 -25.62 9.93 -27.09
C HIS A 4 -24.41 9.02 -26.85
N SER A 5 -23.20 9.49 -27.12
CA SER A 5 -22.00 8.91 -26.48
C SER A 5 -21.64 9.76 -25.27
N PRO A 6 -21.87 9.30 -24.03
CA PRO A 6 -21.12 9.81 -22.91
C PRO A 6 -19.73 9.17 -22.96
N ASP A 7 -18.72 9.96 -23.31
CA ASP A 7 -17.32 9.60 -23.15
C ASP A 7 -17.03 9.41 -21.65
N ASN A 8 -17.28 8.19 -21.20
CA ASN A 8 -16.79 7.64 -19.96
C ASN A 8 -15.30 7.30 -20.17
N MET A 9 -14.41 8.25 -19.87
CA MET A 9 -12.99 7.95 -19.71
C MET A 9 -12.51 8.52 -18.39
N THR A 10 -12.51 7.62 -17.41
CA THR A 10 -11.46 7.46 -16.40
C THR A 10 -11.14 8.74 -15.64
N ALA A 11 -11.83 8.92 -14.51
CA ALA A 11 -11.25 9.60 -13.37
C ALA A 11 -9.97 8.85 -13.00
N SER A 12 -8.86 9.19 -13.65
CA SER A 12 -7.54 8.96 -13.11
C SER A 12 -7.56 9.69 -11.78
N ASP A 13 -7.58 8.93 -10.69
CA ASP A 13 -7.26 9.45 -9.37
C ASP A 13 -5.86 10.06 -9.45
N GLU A 14 -5.80 11.32 -9.89
CA GLU A 14 -4.64 12.19 -9.73
C GLU A 14 -4.48 12.33 -8.23
N ILE A 15 -3.69 11.42 -7.65
CA ILE A 15 -3.21 11.55 -6.29
C ILE A 15 -2.41 12.85 -6.32
N ASP A 16 -3.02 13.92 -5.79
CA ASP A 16 -2.40 15.23 -5.60
C ASP A 16 -1.04 14.98 -4.95
N GLN A 17 0.01 15.15 -5.74
CA GLN A 17 1.33 14.55 -5.52
C GLN A 17 2.17 15.39 -4.54
N THR A 18 1.49 16.04 -3.62
CA THR A 18 2.02 17.04 -2.71
C THR A 18 2.56 16.32 -1.46
N ASP A 19 3.89 16.24 -1.40
CA ASP A 19 4.73 15.79 -0.28
C ASP A 19 4.89 14.28 -0.03
N LEU A 20 5.09 13.49 -1.08
CA LEU A 20 5.59 12.12 -0.92
C LEU A 20 7.09 12.12 -0.53
N VAL A 21 7.39 11.64 0.69
CA VAL A 21 8.77 11.42 1.15
C VAL A 21 9.15 9.95 0.96
N SER A 22 10.23 9.69 0.22
CA SER A 22 10.81 8.35 0.11
C SER A 22 11.65 8.02 1.34
N ILE A 23 11.27 6.98 2.07
CA ILE A 23 11.94 6.55 3.31
C ILE A 23 12.37 5.10 3.17
N ARG A 24 13.60 4.79 3.59
CA ARG A 24 14.08 3.41 3.68
C ARG A 24 13.93 2.91 5.12
N ILE A 25 13.10 1.89 5.30
CA ILE A 25 12.82 1.30 6.62
C ILE A 25 13.45 -0.10 6.67
N ARG A 26 14.10 -0.43 7.80
CA ARG A 26 14.60 -1.79 8.01
C ARG A 26 13.45 -2.76 8.35
N PRO A 27 13.53 -4.04 7.96
CA PRO A 27 12.47 -5.02 8.21
C PRO A 27 12.07 -5.16 9.68
N ASP A 28 13.03 -5.11 10.60
CA ASP A 28 12.78 -5.22 12.04
C ASP A 28 12.01 -4.01 12.59
N LYS A 29 12.31 -2.81 12.07
CA LYS A 29 11.58 -1.60 12.47
C LYS A 29 10.17 -1.60 11.89
N LEU A 30 9.99 -2.07 10.66
CA LEU A 30 8.67 -2.27 10.06
C LEU A 30 7.85 -3.27 10.87
N LEU A 31 8.45 -4.36 11.34
CA LEU A 31 7.77 -5.32 12.22
C LEU A 31 7.27 -4.67 13.51
N GLN A 32 8.12 -3.88 14.19
CA GLN A 32 7.72 -3.18 15.42
C GLN A 32 6.52 -2.26 15.19
N LEU A 33 6.49 -1.52 14.07
CA LEU A 33 5.38 -0.64 13.73
C LEU A 33 4.06 -1.42 13.51
N ILE A 34 4.15 -2.60 12.91
CA ILE A 34 2.99 -3.50 12.72
C ILE A 34 2.53 -4.08 14.06
N GLU A 35 3.46 -4.55 14.90
CA GLU A 35 3.16 -5.08 16.24
C GLU A 35 2.49 -4.03 17.14
N GLN A 36 2.93 -2.78 17.04
CA GLN A 36 2.36 -1.64 17.77
C GLN A 36 1.05 -1.11 17.16
N ARG A 37 0.54 -1.73 16.09
CA ARG A 37 -0.67 -1.30 15.36
C ARG A 37 -0.58 0.13 14.78
N VAL A 38 0.64 0.66 14.62
CA VAL A 38 0.90 1.94 13.94
C VAL A 38 0.70 1.79 12.43
N LEU A 39 1.03 0.61 11.89
CA LEU A 39 0.80 0.25 10.49
C LEU A 39 0.04 -1.08 10.42
N THR A 40 -0.86 -1.18 9.46
CA THR A 40 -1.60 -2.39 9.11
C THR A 40 -1.27 -2.84 7.69
N ALA A 41 -1.69 -4.05 7.32
CA ALA A 41 -1.49 -4.55 5.95
C ALA A 41 -2.17 -3.66 4.90
N SER A 42 -3.28 -3.00 5.26
CA SER A 42 -4.02 -2.10 4.36
C SER A 42 -3.26 -0.79 4.07
N ASP A 43 -2.36 -0.38 4.97
CA ASP A 43 -1.54 0.83 4.81
C ASP A 43 -0.35 0.60 3.86
N LEU A 44 -0.04 -0.66 3.54
CA LEU A 44 1.15 -1.05 2.78
C LEU A 44 0.78 -1.47 1.35
N LYS A 45 1.15 -0.65 0.36
CA LYS A 45 1.11 -1.03 -1.05
C LYS A 45 2.42 -1.70 -1.47
N CYS A 46 2.33 -2.87 -2.10
CA CYS A 46 3.47 -3.63 -2.61
C CYS A 46 3.42 -3.67 -4.14
N TYR A 47 4.50 -3.26 -4.81
CA TYR A 47 4.55 -3.25 -6.29
C TYR A 47 5.29 -4.47 -6.87
N ASP A 48 6.04 -5.20 -6.05
CA ASP A 48 6.76 -6.41 -6.46
C ASP A 48 6.48 -7.61 -5.53
N TYR A 49 6.70 -8.82 -6.08
CA TYR A 49 6.43 -10.06 -5.37
C TYR A 49 7.33 -10.26 -4.14
N ALA A 50 8.59 -9.82 -4.20
CA ALA A 50 9.53 -9.99 -3.09
C ALA A 50 9.09 -9.14 -1.89
N SER A 51 8.75 -7.87 -2.10
CA SER A 51 8.20 -6.98 -1.08
C SER A 51 6.89 -7.51 -0.52
N LYS A 52 5.99 -8.04 -1.37
CA LYS A 52 4.73 -8.66 -0.92
C LYS A 52 4.96 -9.86 0.01
N SER A 53 5.93 -10.72 -0.33
CA SER A 53 6.30 -11.89 0.49
C SER A 53 6.87 -11.46 1.85
N VAL A 54 7.75 -10.45 1.86
CA VAL A 54 8.32 -9.88 3.10
C VAL A 54 7.22 -9.31 3.99
N ILE A 55 6.35 -8.44 3.46
CA ILE A 55 5.27 -7.81 4.22
C ILE A 55 4.32 -8.87 4.79
N ARG A 56 3.92 -9.87 3.99
CA ARG A 56 3.10 -10.99 4.47
C ARG A 56 3.75 -11.71 5.64
N LYS A 57 5.05 -12.02 5.56
CA LYS A 57 5.79 -12.67 6.65
C LYS A 57 5.79 -11.81 7.92
N LEU A 58 6.03 -10.51 7.80
CA LEU A 58 6.03 -9.59 8.94
C LEU A 58 4.66 -9.49 9.61
N CYS A 59 3.58 -9.37 8.82
CA CYS A 59 2.22 -9.34 9.35
C CYS A 59 1.86 -10.64 10.08
N LEU A 60 2.24 -11.80 9.53
CA LEU A 60 2.01 -13.08 10.20
C LEU A 60 2.77 -13.18 11.52
N LEU A 61 4.04 -12.77 11.55
CA LEU A 61 4.84 -12.75 12.78
C LEU A 61 4.22 -11.87 13.86
N ALA A 62 3.69 -10.69 13.49
CA ALA A 62 3.03 -9.80 14.43
C ALA A 62 1.73 -10.36 15.02
N CYS A 63 1.06 -11.30 14.33
CA CYS A 63 -0.17 -11.95 14.81
C CYS A 63 0.09 -13.20 15.68
N LEU A 64 1.32 -13.74 15.65
CA LEU A 64 1.69 -14.95 16.40
C LEU A 64 2.25 -14.66 17.79
N LYS A 65 2.36 -13.37 18.17
CA LYS A 65 2.66 -12.92 19.53
C LYS A 65 1.37 -12.71 20.30
#